data_AF-A0A1B9I0X1-F1
#
_entry.id   AF-A0A1B9I0X1-F1
#
_cell.length_a   1.000
_cell.length_b   1.000
_cell.length_c   1.000
_cell.angle_alpha   90.00
_cell.angle_beta   90.00
_cell.angle_gamma   90.00
#
_symmetry.space_group_name_H-M   'P 1'
#
loop_
_entity.id
_entity.type
_entity.pdbx_description
1 polymer ?
#
loop_
_entity_poly.entity_id
_entity_poly.type
_entity_poly.pdbx_seq_one_letter_code
_entity_poly.pdbx_strand_id
1 'polypeptide(L)'
;MTAIHGNLSHAMRDNYNEHGVDEYYKKVAATYRNPFFPGIKKVIWTFMNRWWEEEGKDLYGNEVTVSSGLRALDMAAGSGEATLCLLEWATAGQRSLCSKSASSVSTNSSLDDPLAALRAVPSISTGTSSRPAFIPPNARRNTPSGAGGVSNRKGKSVFGSMDPPQLPKNFGIDIIATDPYTSPAYTERTTRPCHELSFTDLANGLLPPNLSSISDEGQPIWDMIICSFALHLVTSPSELFALLYELSGKAKWLVIVAPHKKPEIKETWGWLRYDIASWSPAGEGKLYAGGKGNEDDDEETELEIIRDKVKLRLYRSNAF
;
A
#
# COMPACT_ATOMS: atom_id res chain seq x y z
N MET A 1 17.03 8.29 31.23
CA MET A 1 16.20 7.19 30.71
C MET A 1 16.73 6.84 29.33
N THR A 2 17.12 5.59 29.10
CA THR A 2 17.63 5.12 27.80
C THR A 2 16.47 5.04 26.81
N ALA A 3 16.51 5.86 25.76
CA ALA A 3 15.53 5.81 24.68
C ALA A 3 15.62 4.45 23.97
N ILE A 4 14.54 3.68 23.99
CA ILE A 4 14.48 2.40 23.29
C ILE A 4 14.19 2.72 21.82
N HIS A 5 15.09 2.33 20.93
CA HIS A 5 14.95 2.53 19.49
C HIS A 5 14.12 1.40 18.87
N GLY A 6 13.05 1.74 18.16
CA GLY A 6 12.22 0.79 17.44
C GLY A 6 11.20 0.05 18.32
N ASN A 7 10.80 -1.16 17.92
CA ASN A 7 9.76 -1.92 18.62
C ASN A 7 10.33 -2.62 19.88
N LEU A 8 9.59 -2.58 21.00
CA LEU A 8 9.97 -3.23 22.26
C LEU A 8 10.06 -4.77 22.14
N SER A 9 9.34 -5.37 21.19
CA SER A 9 9.41 -6.79 20.83
C SER A 9 9.08 -7.01 19.35
N HIS A 10 9.31 -8.23 18.83
CA HIS A 10 8.99 -8.61 17.46
C HIS A 10 7.47 -8.69 17.17
N ALA A 11 6.63 -8.87 18.18
CA ALA A 11 5.18 -9.00 18.03
C ALA A 11 4.46 -7.81 18.69
N MET A 12 4.02 -6.86 17.86
CA MET A 12 3.33 -5.64 18.31
C MET A 12 2.15 -5.90 19.25
N ARG A 13 1.41 -6.99 19.01
CA ARG A 13 0.24 -7.35 19.80
C ARG A 13 0.59 -7.74 21.24
N ASP A 14 1.75 -8.35 21.46
CA ASP A 14 2.19 -8.74 22.79
C ASP A 14 2.54 -7.49 23.61
N ASN A 15 3.14 -6.48 22.97
CA ASN A 15 3.44 -5.19 23.61
C ASN A 15 2.16 -4.46 24.06
N TYR A 16 1.09 -4.50 23.26
CA TYR A 16 -0.18 -3.87 23.62
C TYR A 16 -0.85 -4.58 24.79
N ASN A 17 -0.76 -5.92 24.84
CA ASN A 17 -1.33 -6.71 25.93
C ASN A 17 -0.58 -6.49 27.25
N GLU A 18 0.75 -6.31 27.19
CA GLU A 18 1.59 -6.16 28.40
C GLU A 18 1.56 -4.74 28.97
N HIS A 19 1.59 -3.71 28.10
CA HIS A 19 1.75 -2.32 28.53
C HIS A 19 0.51 -1.46 28.27
N GLY A 20 -0.42 -1.91 27.44
CA GLY A 20 -1.43 -1.04 26.84
C GLY A 20 -0.87 -0.26 25.66
N VAL A 21 -1.77 0.16 24.76
CA VAL A 21 -1.42 0.90 23.53
C VAL A 21 -0.75 2.24 23.87
N ASP A 22 -1.31 2.98 24.83
CA ASP A 22 -0.81 4.29 25.25
C ASP A 22 0.64 4.23 25.76
N GLU A 23 0.92 3.35 26.72
CA GLU A 23 2.26 3.23 27.32
C GLU A 23 3.29 2.70 26.33
N TYR A 24 2.88 1.81 25.42
CA TYR A 24 3.75 1.36 24.33
C TYR A 24 4.20 2.56 23.50
N TYR A 25 3.25 3.34 22.99
CA TYR A 25 3.60 4.45 22.11
C TYR A 25 4.31 5.58 22.85
N LYS A 26 4.01 5.86 24.12
CA LYS A 26 4.81 6.82 24.93
C LYS A 26 6.30 6.48 24.93
N LYS A 27 6.66 5.19 24.90
CA LYS A 27 8.06 4.74 24.92
C LYS A 27 8.75 4.82 23.55
N VAL A 28 8.02 4.58 22.46
CA VAL A 28 8.62 4.40 21.12
C VAL A 28 8.19 5.44 20.09
N ALA A 29 7.26 6.35 20.43
CA ALA A 29 6.60 7.31 19.54
C ALA A 29 7.54 7.99 18.54
N ALA A 30 8.65 8.55 19.04
CA ALA A 30 9.60 9.30 18.23
C ALA A 30 10.43 8.42 17.27
N THR A 31 10.56 7.12 17.54
CA THR A 31 11.38 6.21 16.73
C THR A 31 10.57 5.09 16.08
N TYR A 32 9.25 5.13 16.19
CA TYR A 32 8.35 4.09 15.68
C TYR A 32 8.59 3.86 14.19
N ARG A 33 8.62 2.59 13.77
CA ARG A 33 8.70 2.17 12.37
C ARG A 33 7.87 0.91 12.18
N ASN A 34 7.03 0.88 11.15
CA ASN A 34 6.25 -0.30 10.84
C ASN A 34 7.12 -1.34 10.10
N PRO A 35 7.33 -2.55 10.64
CA PRO A 35 8.16 -3.58 10.00
C PRO A 35 7.57 -4.12 8.69
N PHE A 36 6.28 -3.90 8.45
CA PHE A 36 5.57 -4.32 7.24
C PHE A 36 5.60 -3.27 6.11
N PHE A 37 6.44 -2.23 6.22
CA PHE A 37 6.54 -1.18 5.21
C PHE A 37 6.70 -1.70 3.76
N PRO A 38 7.51 -2.74 3.46
CA PRO A 38 7.58 -3.30 2.12
C PRO A 38 6.23 -3.84 1.62
N GLY A 39 5.48 -4.55 2.46
CA GLY A 39 4.15 -5.04 2.12
C GLY A 39 3.12 -3.93 1.94
N ILE A 40 3.15 -2.91 2.81
CA ILE A 40 2.31 -1.70 2.72
C ILE A 40 2.53 -1.02 1.36
N LYS A 41 3.79 -0.84 0.96
CA LYS A 41 4.13 -0.27 -0.35
C LYS A 41 3.54 -1.08 -1.49
N LYS A 42 3.71 -2.40 -1.47
CA LYS A 42 3.20 -3.29 -2.52
C LYS A 42 1.68 -3.18 -2.67
N VAL A 43 0.93 -3.26 -1.57
CA VAL A 43 -0.54 -3.20 -1.65
C VAL A 43 -1.02 -1.80 -2.06
N ILE A 44 -0.43 -0.73 -1.54
CA ILE A 44 -0.81 0.66 -1.89
C ILE A 44 -0.52 0.93 -3.36
N TRP A 45 0.65 0.55 -3.87
CA TRP A 45 1.00 0.77 -5.29
C TRP A 45 0.09 -0.01 -6.23
N THR A 46 -0.17 -1.28 -5.93
CA THR A 46 -1.12 -2.09 -6.71
C THR A 46 -2.52 -1.46 -6.72
N PHE A 47 -2.98 -0.97 -5.56
CA PHE A 47 -4.26 -0.27 -5.47
C PHE A 47 -4.27 1.04 -6.26
N MET A 48 -3.26 1.90 -6.10
CA MET A 48 -3.21 3.20 -6.77
C MET A 48 -3.13 3.06 -8.29
N ASN A 49 -2.44 2.03 -8.81
CA ASN A 49 -2.47 1.68 -10.23
C ASN A 49 -3.90 1.39 -10.69
N ARG A 50 -4.61 0.53 -9.96
CA ARG A 50 -5.98 0.16 -10.28
C ARG A 50 -6.94 1.35 -10.22
N TRP A 51 -6.87 2.12 -9.14
CA TRP A 51 -7.69 3.31 -8.96
C TRP A 51 -7.42 4.36 -10.05
N TRP A 52 -6.17 4.56 -10.46
CA TRP A 52 -5.85 5.49 -11.53
C TRP A 52 -6.47 5.06 -12.87
N GLU A 53 -6.41 3.78 -13.20
CA GLU A 53 -6.98 3.24 -14.44
C GLU A 53 -8.51 3.39 -14.49
N GLU A 54 -9.17 3.20 -13.35
CA GLU A 54 -10.64 3.16 -13.28
C GLU A 54 -11.29 4.53 -13.02
N GLU A 55 -10.64 5.41 -12.24
CA GLU A 55 -11.21 6.72 -11.88
C GLU A 55 -10.21 7.87 -11.98
N GLY A 56 -8.99 7.66 -11.50
CA GLY A 56 -8.03 8.75 -11.36
C GLY A 56 -7.68 9.43 -12.68
N LYS A 57 -7.58 8.67 -13.76
CA LYS A 57 -7.29 9.21 -15.10
C LYS A 57 -8.37 10.15 -15.61
N ASP A 58 -9.64 9.82 -15.41
CA ASP A 58 -10.74 10.66 -15.89
C ASP A 58 -10.92 11.89 -15.00
N LEU A 59 -10.69 11.74 -13.69
CA LEU A 59 -10.79 12.83 -12.72
C LEU A 59 -9.63 13.83 -12.82
N TYR A 60 -8.40 13.35 -13.05
CA TYR A 60 -7.18 14.16 -12.92
C TYR A 60 -6.29 14.16 -14.17
N GLY A 61 -6.67 13.45 -15.25
CA GLY A 61 -5.85 13.34 -16.46
C GLY A 61 -5.91 14.55 -17.40
N ASN A 62 -6.89 15.44 -17.23
CA ASN A 62 -7.05 16.62 -18.08
C ASN A 62 -6.26 17.81 -17.51
N GLU A 63 -5.30 18.34 -18.28
CA GLU A 63 -4.46 19.48 -17.87
C GLU A 63 -5.22 20.82 -17.74
N VAL A 64 -6.47 20.90 -18.21
CA VAL A 64 -7.19 22.17 -18.42
C VAL A 64 -8.02 22.62 -17.21
N THR A 65 -8.34 21.72 -16.28
CA THR A 65 -9.13 22.08 -15.08
C THR A 65 -8.24 22.17 -13.85
N VAL A 66 -8.29 23.34 -13.21
CA VAL A 66 -7.65 23.83 -11.98
C VAL A 66 -7.04 22.75 -11.08
N SER A 67 -5.79 23.03 -10.66
CA SER A 67 -4.86 22.43 -9.70
C SER A 67 -5.35 21.60 -8.49
N SER A 68 -6.46 20.87 -8.52
CA SER A 68 -6.84 19.98 -7.44
C SER A 68 -6.19 18.62 -7.68
N GLY A 69 -5.04 18.39 -7.05
CA GLY A 69 -4.50 17.05 -6.88
C GLY A 69 -5.43 16.16 -6.04
N LEU A 70 -5.11 14.87 -5.96
CA LEU A 70 -5.81 13.94 -5.09
C LEU A 70 -5.70 14.40 -3.62
N ARG A 71 -6.82 14.64 -2.93
CA ARG A 71 -6.82 14.98 -1.50
C ARG A 71 -6.93 13.71 -0.67
N ALA A 72 -5.91 13.42 0.14
CA ALA A 72 -5.84 12.21 0.94
C ALA A 72 -5.65 12.51 2.44
N LEU A 73 -6.35 11.75 3.27
CA LEU A 73 -6.10 11.68 4.72
C LEU A 73 -5.33 10.40 5.05
N ASP A 74 -4.12 10.52 5.58
CA ASP A 74 -3.38 9.43 6.22
C ASP A 74 -3.77 9.38 7.71
N MET A 75 -4.76 8.55 8.01
CA MET A 75 -5.38 8.45 9.34
C MET A 75 -4.66 7.40 10.20
N ALA A 76 -4.23 7.81 11.40
CA ALA A 76 -3.32 7.07 12.26
C ALA A 76 -2.06 6.68 11.46
N ALA A 77 -1.37 7.72 10.99
CA ALA A 77 -0.33 7.64 9.97
C ALA A 77 0.93 6.88 10.41
N GLY A 78 1.09 6.57 11.72
CA GLY A 78 2.31 5.97 12.21
C GLY A 78 3.52 6.87 11.91
N SER A 79 4.59 6.27 11.37
CA SER A 79 5.75 7.06 10.94
C SER A 79 5.66 7.58 9.49
N GLY A 80 4.48 7.44 8.86
CA GLY A 80 4.20 7.95 7.51
C GLY A 80 4.43 6.94 6.39
N GLU A 81 4.34 5.64 6.67
CA GLU A 81 4.48 4.58 5.66
C GLU A 81 3.56 4.78 4.45
N ALA A 82 2.26 4.99 4.68
CA ALA A 82 1.30 5.20 3.60
C ALA A 82 1.56 6.51 2.84
N THR A 83 1.80 7.61 3.56
CA THR A 83 2.24 8.89 2.98
C THR A 83 3.41 8.71 2.01
N LEU A 84 4.49 8.05 2.44
CA LEU A 84 5.66 7.85 1.58
C LEU A 84 5.34 7.00 0.35
N CYS A 85 4.50 5.97 0.49
CA CYS A 85 4.10 5.13 -0.63
C CYS A 85 3.35 5.92 -1.71
N LEU A 86 2.42 6.78 -1.30
CA LEU A 86 1.66 7.65 -2.21
C LEU A 86 2.56 8.64 -2.94
N LEU A 87 3.44 9.35 -2.22
CA LEU A 87 4.35 10.34 -2.80
C LEU A 87 5.34 9.68 -3.77
N GLU A 88 5.89 8.54 -3.40
CA GLU A 88 6.81 7.79 -4.26
C GLU A 88 6.10 7.26 -5.51
N TRP A 89 4.87 6.75 -5.38
CA TRP A 89 4.05 6.30 -6.51
C TRP A 89 3.81 7.43 -7.50
N ALA A 90 3.37 8.60 -7.01
CA ALA A 90 3.13 9.78 -7.86
C ALA A 90 4.41 10.23 -8.58
N THR A 91 5.52 10.30 -7.85
CA THR A 91 6.83 10.68 -8.41
C THR A 91 7.29 9.70 -9.49
N ALA A 92 7.12 8.39 -9.26
CA ALA A 92 7.50 7.36 -10.23
C ALA A 92 6.65 7.42 -11.51
N GLY A 93 5.34 7.65 -11.38
CA GLY A 93 4.44 7.80 -12.52
C GLY A 93 4.75 9.03 -13.39
N GLN A 94 5.20 10.13 -12.77
CA GLN A 94 5.66 11.33 -13.48
C GLN A 94 6.99 11.11 -14.20
N ARG A 95 7.94 10.36 -13.62
CA ARG A 95 9.24 10.05 -14.24
C ARG A 95 9.09 9.23 -15.53
N SER A 96 8.05 8.39 -15.61
CA SER A 96 7.73 7.60 -16.80
C SER A 96 7.39 8.46 -18.03
N LEU A 97 6.99 9.73 -17.85
CA LEU A 97 6.80 10.66 -18.97
C LEU A 97 8.14 11.18 -19.54
N CYS A 98 9.11 11.46 -18.67
CA CYS A 98 10.38 12.08 -19.07
C CYS A 98 11.28 11.12 -19.89
N SER A 99 11.22 9.82 -19.60
CA SER A 99 12.00 8.79 -20.32
C SER A 99 11.52 8.57 -21.77
N LYS A 100 10.24 8.79 -22.07
CA LYS A 100 9.70 8.69 -23.44
C LYS A 100 9.98 9.93 -24.29
N SER A 101 10.16 11.10 -23.69
CA SER A 101 10.61 12.31 -24.42
C SER A 101 12.10 12.28 -24.80
N ALA A 102 12.91 11.44 -24.18
CA ALA A 102 14.33 11.28 -24.51
C ALA A 102 14.61 10.24 -25.61
N SER A 103 13.61 9.44 -26.01
CA SER A 103 13.77 8.35 -26.99
C SER A 103 13.42 8.75 -28.43
N SER A 104 13.17 10.03 -28.71
CA SER A 104 12.90 10.55 -30.07
C SER A 104 14.05 11.32 -30.72
N VAL A 105 15.25 11.34 -30.12
CA VAL A 105 16.47 11.79 -30.82
C VAL A 105 17.22 10.56 -31.32
N SER A 106 16.85 10.14 -32.53
CA SER A 106 17.69 9.29 -33.37
C SER A 106 18.92 10.07 -33.82
N THR A 107 20.09 9.77 -33.26
CA THR A 107 21.36 9.99 -33.95
C THR A 107 21.82 8.67 -34.52
N ASN A 108 21.43 8.41 -35.77
CA ASN A 108 22.25 7.63 -36.68
C ASN A 108 23.59 8.36 -36.84
N SER A 109 24.62 7.91 -36.13
CA SER A 109 26.01 8.23 -36.45
C SER A 109 26.81 6.93 -36.42
N SER A 110 26.77 6.23 -37.55
CA SER A 110 27.81 5.30 -37.96
C SER A 110 29.10 6.08 -38.18
N LEU A 111 30.05 5.93 -37.26
CA LEU A 111 31.46 6.15 -37.55
C LEU A 111 32.25 5.05 -36.84
N ASP A 112 33.08 4.39 -37.64
CA ASP A 112 33.92 3.26 -37.30
C ASP A 112 34.82 3.54 -36.09
N ASP A 113 34.83 2.62 -35.12
CA ASP A 113 35.87 2.55 -34.10
C ASP A 113 36.96 1.56 -34.58
N PRO A 114 38.14 2.04 -35.00
CA PRO A 114 39.18 1.21 -35.58
C PRO A 114 40.06 0.48 -34.53
N LEU A 115 39.72 0.50 -33.24
CA LEU A 115 40.60 -0.01 -32.17
C LEU A 115 40.08 -1.22 -31.37
N ALA A 116 38.93 -1.78 -31.75
CA ALA A 116 38.38 -2.99 -31.10
C ALA A 116 39.10 -4.31 -31.51
N ALA A 117 40.01 -4.29 -32.49
CA ALA A 117 40.61 -5.49 -33.08
C ALA A 117 41.96 -5.95 -32.47
N LEU A 118 42.41 -5.38 -31.34
CA LEU A 118 43.71 -5.72 -30.72
C LEU A 118 43.62 -6.48 -29.38
N ARG A 119 42.44 -6.97 -28.98
CA ARG A 119 42.29 -7.85 -27.80
C ARG A 119 41.77 -9.22 -28.19
N ALA A 120 42.63 -9.99 -28.85
CA ALA A 120 42.48 -11.44 -28.93
C ALA A 120 43.87 -12.10 -28.96
N VAL A 121 43.91 -13.35 -28.48
CA VAL A 121 45.00 -14.34 -28.38
C VAL A 121 45.94 -14.30 -27.15
N PRO A 122 46.45 -15.47 -26.67
CA PRO A 122 46.23 -15.94 -25.30
C PRO A 122 47.54 -16.29 -24.54
N SER A 123 47.49 -16.54 -23.24
CA SER A 123 48.57 -17.24 -22.53
C SER A 123 48.11 -17.95 -21.25
N ILE A 124 48.08 -19.28 -21.37
CA ILE A 124 48.61 -20.35 -20.52
C ILE A 124 48.60 -20.20 -18.97
N SER A 125 48.13 -21.31 -18.41
CA SER A 125 47.96 -21.77 -17.02
C SER A 125 49.16 -21.73 -16.07
N THR A 126 48.86 -21.44 -14.80
CA THR A 126 49.43 -22.15 -13.62
C THR A 126 48.34 -22.29 -12.57
N GLY A 127 48.09 -23.52 -12.11
CA GLY A 127 46.91 -23.87 -11.31
C GLY A 127 47.09 -23.89 -9.80
N THR A 128 45.96 -24.05 -9.11
CA THR A 128 45.81 -24.76 -7.82
C THR A 128 44.36 -25.23 -7.71
N SER A 129 44.18 -26.49 -7.35
CA SER A 129 42.91 -27.21 -7.33
C SER A 129 42.26 -27.23 -5.94
N SER A 130 40.95 -27.02 -5.87
CA SER A 130 40.12 -27.37 -4.70
C SER A 130 38.80 -27.97 -5.19
N ARG A 131 38.57 -29.24 -4.83
CA ARG A 131 37.51 -30.14 -5.33
C ARG A 131 36.12 -29.77 -4.78
N PRO A 132 35.03 -29.99 -5.53
CA PRO A 132 33.68 -30.08 -4.99
C PRO A 132 33.39 -31.48 -4.41
N ALA A 133 32.48 -31.52 -3.44
CA ALA A 133 32.11 -32.70 -2.66
C ALA A 133 31.32 -33.76 -3.45
N PHE A 134 31.52 -35.00 -3.04
CA PHE A 134 31.02 -36.27 -3.58
C PHE A 134 29.54 -36.50 -3.18
N ILE A 135 28.67 -36.78 -4.17
CA ILE A 135 27.29 -37.26 -3.95
C ILE A 135 27.20 -38.70 -4.50
N PRO A 136 26.91 -39.71 -3.67
CA PRO A 136 26.86 -41.10 -4.12
C PRO A 136 25.60 -41.42 -4.97
N PRO A 137 25.71 -42.31 -5.97
CA PRO A 137 24.61 -42.69 -6.84
C PRO A 137 23.87 -43.91 -6.28
N ASN A 138 22.72 -43.70 -5.64
CA ASN A 138 21.61 -44.69 -5.62
C ASN A 138 20.40 -44.17 -4.82
N ALA A 139 19.46 -43.54 -5.50
CA ALA A 139 18.04 -43.54 -5.14
C ALA A 139 17.18 -43.18 -6.37
N ARG A 140 17.38 -43.89 -7.48
CA ARG A 140 16.38 -43.96 -8.55
C ARG A 140 15.38 -45.05 -8.17
N ARG A 141 14.11 -44.67 -7.97
CA ARG A 141 12.98 -45.59 -8.10
C ARG A 141 11.93 -44.92 -8.99
N ASN A 142 11.89 -45.34 -10.27
CA ASN A 142 10.69 -45.28 -11.13
C ASN A 142 9.65 -46.23 -10.51
N THR A 143 8.35 -45.94 -10.46
CA THR A 143 7.32 -46.03 -11.51
C THR A 143 5.94 -45.66 -10.88
N PRO A 144 4.79 -45.61 -11.61
CA PRO A 144 4.53 -45.31 -13.01
C PRO A 144 3.50 -44.16 -13.22
N SER A 145 3.47 -43.70 -14.46
CA SER A 145 2.42 -42.94 -15.14
C SER A 145 0.97 -43.22 -14.71
N GLY A 146 0.33 -42.19 -14.16
CA GLY A 146 -1.12 -41.97 -14.21
C GLY A 146 -1.40 -40.69 -14.97
N ALA A 147 -2.13 -40.80 -16.08
CA ALA A 147 -2.58 -39.66 -16.87
C ALA A 147 -3.57 -38.80 -16.07
N GLY A 148 -3.33 -37.50 -16.02
CA GLY A 148 -4.21 -36.51 -15.39
C GLY A 148 -3.52 -35.15 -15.45
N GLY A 149 -4.17 -34.18 -16.09
CA GLY A 149 -3.54 -32.96 -16.61
C GLY A 149 -2.66 -32.22 -15.61
N VAL A 150 -1.45 -31.87 -16.05
CA VAL A 150 -0.64 -30.84 -15.43
C VAL A 150 -1.37 -29.51 -15.60
N SER A 151 -2.24 -29.18 -14.64
CA SER A 151 -2.75 -27.83 -14.51
C SER A 151 -1.56 -26.95 -14.15
N ASN A 152 -1.04 -26.24 -15.14
CA ASN A 152 -0.09 -25.17 -14.98
C ASN A 152 -0.82 -23.99 -14.29
N ARG A 153 -1.17 -24.14 -13.00
CA ARG A 153 -1.65 -23.05 -12.17
C ARG A 153 -0.44 -22.21 -11.78
N LYS A 154 0.14 -21.49 -12.75
CA LYS A 154 0.79 -20.22 -12.42
C LYS A 154 -0.29 -19.40 -11.72
N GLY A 155 -0.10 -19.13 -10.42
CA GLY A 155 -1.00 -18.30 -9.63
C GLY A 155 -1.35 -17.06 -10.44
N LYS A 156 -2.62 -16.93 -10.81
CA LYS A 156 -3.10 -15.82 -11.61
C LYS A 156 -3.14 -14.63 -10.65
N SER A 157 -2.09 -13.81 -10.66
CA SER A 157 -2.10 -12.53 -9.95
C SER A 157 -3.34 -11.77 -10.44
N VAL A 158 -4.28 -11.52 -9.54
CA VAL A 158 -5.55 -10.85 -9.89
C VAL A 158 -5.27 -9.42 -10.35
N PHE A 159 -4.21 -8.82 -9.80
CA PHE A 159 -3.77 -7.46 -10.12
C PHE A 159 -2.44 -7.47 -10.90
N GLY A 160 -2.26 -6.46 -11.76
CA GLY A 160 -1.15 -6.32 -12.70
C GLY A 160 0.20 -5.93 -12.08
N SER A 161 1.09 -5.34 -12.90
CA SER A 161 2.41 -4.89 -12.45
C SER A 161 2.33 -3.81 -11.37
N MET A 162 3.38 -3.71 -10.55
CA MET A 162 3.57 -2.62 -9.59
C MET A 162 4.10 -1.34 -10.22
N ASP A 163 4.43 -1.34 -11.51
CA ASP A 163 4.94 -0.14 -12.19
C ASP A 163 3.84 0.93 -12.27
N PRO A 164 4.06 2.15 -11.75
CA PRO A 164 3.06 3.20 -11.82
C PRO A 164 2.73 3.60 -13.27
N PRO A 165 1.46 3.90 -13.59
CA PRO A 165 1.07 4.41 -14.89
C PRO A 165 1.68 5.80 -15.15
N GLN A 166 1.55 6.29 -16.38
CA GLN A 166 1.97 7.65 -16.70
C GLN A 166 0.98 8.66 -16.10
N LEU A 167 1.49 9.52 -15.22
CA LEU A 167 0.71 10.55 -14.53
C LEU A 167 1.04 11.93 -15.11
N PRO A 168 0.06 12.85 -15.25
CA PRO A 168 0.31 14.23 -15.67
C PRO A 168 1.37 14.92 -14.82
N LYS A 169 2.16 15.83 -15.44
CA LYS A 169 3.26 16.52 -14.74
C LYS A 169 2.80 17.36 -13.54
N ASN A 170 1.58 17.86 -13.61
CA ASN A 170 0.93 18.67 -12.58
C ASN A 170 0.10 17.85 -11.59
N PHE A 171 0.01 16.52 -11.77
CA PHE A 171 -0.73 15.67 -10.83
C PHE A 171 -0.01 15.66 -9.47
N GLY A 172 -0.65 16.20 -8.45
CA GLY A 172 -0.18 16.16 -7.06
C GLY A 172 -1.07 15.28 -6.20
N ILE A 173 -0.52 14.84 -5.06
CA ILE A 173 -1.31 14.28 -3.96
C ILE A 173 -1.13 15.21 -2.77
N ASP A 174 -2.23 15.83 -2.33
CA ASP A 174 -2.26 16.62 -1.11
C ASP A 174 -2.63 15.72 0.06
N ILE A 175 -1.63 15.42 0.89
CA ILE A 175 -1.75 14.48 2.01
C ILE A 175 -1.78 15.26 3.31
N ILE A 176 -2.83 15.04 4.08
CA ILE A 176 -2.92 15.48 5.48
C ILE A 176 -2.82 14.22 6.35
N ALA A 177 -2.01 14.29 7.40
CA ALA A 177 -1.82 13.17 8.33
C ALA A 177 -2.34 13.49 9.71
N THR A 178 -2.91 12.47 10.36
CA THR A 178 -3.33 12.52 11.76
C THR A 178 -2.78 11.32 12.49
N ASP A 179 -2.20 11.51 13.65
CA ASP A 179 -1.81 10.43 14.55
C ASP A 179 -1.59 11.02 15.95
N PRO A 180 -2.24 10.49 17.01
CA PRO A 180 -2.14 11.07 18.36
C PRO A 180 -0.85 10.69 19.09
N TYR A 181 -0.04 9.77 18.54
CA TYR A 181 1.12 9.22 19.23
C TYR A 181 2.44 9.43 18.50
N THR A 182 2.45 9.27 17.17
CA THR A 182 3.68 9.10 16.37
C THR A 182 3.98 10.30 15.46
N SER A 183 3.30 11.43 15.67
CA SER A 183 3.51 12.68 14.93
C SER A 183 4.98 13.13 14.86
N PRO A 184 5.81 12.99 15.92
CA PRO A 184 7.24 13.29 15.82
C PRO A 184 7.99 12.41 14.81
N ALA A 185 7.78 11.07 14.86
CA ALA A 185 8.39 10.13 13.92
C ALA A 185 7.92 10.36 12.48
N TYR A 186 6.64 10.67 12.30
CA TYR A 186 6.07 11.04 11.01
C TYR A 186 6.77 12.29 10.45
N THR A 187 6.86 13.36 11.26
CA THR A 187 7.37 14.65 10.81
C THR A 187 8.84 14.57 10.43
N GLU A 188 9.64 13.88 11.25
CA GLU A 188 11.05 13.62 10.96
C GLU A 188 11.23 12.87 9.63
N ARG A 189 10.43 11.83 9.39
CA ARG A 189 10.61 10.92 8.26
C ARG A 189 10.05 11.48 6.95
N THR A 190 8.92 12.17 7.01
CA THR A 190 8.20 12.65 5.81
C THR A 190 8.47 14.12 5.51
N THR A 191 9.07 14.86 6.43
CA THR A 191 9.23 16.33 6.39
C THR A 191 7.90 17.09 6.28
N ARG A 192 6.79 16.45 6.66
CA ARG A 192 5.42 16.99 6.62
C ARG A 192 4.81 17.04 8.03
N PRO A 193 3.90 17.99 8.30
CA PRO A 193 3.21 18.04 9.58
C PRO A 193 2.27 16.83 9.74
N CYS A 194 2.11 16.38 10.99
CA CYS A 194 1.09 15.42 11.39
C CYS A 194 0.32 16.00 12.57
N HIS A 195 -1.02 15.98 12.49
CA HIS A 195 -1.88 16.52 13.52
C HIS A 195 -2.15 15.46 14.60
N GLU A 196 -2.05 15.84 15.86
CA GLU A 196 -2.29 14.98 17.02
C GLU A 196 -3.80 14.73 17.26
N LEU A 197 -4.51 14.25 16.23
CA LEU A 197 -5.92 13.87 16.32
C LEU A 197 -6.05 12.36 16.47
N SER A 198 -6.83 11.95 17.47
CA SER A 198 -7.17 10.55 17.72
C SER A 198 -8.39 10.09 16.90
N PHE A 199 -8.68 8.79 16.91
CA PHE A 199 -9.93 8.27 16.38
C PHE A 199 -11.16 8.88 17.05
N THR A 200 -11.09 9.13 18.36
CA THR A 200 -12.19 9.76 19.10
C THR A 200 -12.42 11.19 18.64
N ASP A 201 -11.36 11.94 18.39
CA ASP A 201 -11.45 13.31 17.88
C ASP A 201 -12.12 13.34 16.51
N LEU A 202 -11.68 12.48 15.59
CA LEU A 202 -12.24 12.36 14.25
C LEU A 202 -13.71 11.91 14.29
N ALA A 203 -14.07 10.98 15.19
CA ALA A 203 -15.45 10.52 15.39
C ALA A 203 -16.37 11.62 15.94
N ASN A 204 -15.82 12.60 16.66
CA ASN A 204 -16.53 13.80 17.13
C ASN A 204 -16.56 14.92 16.08
N GLY A 205 -16.11 14.66 14.85
CA GLY A 205 -16.12 15.62 13.75
C GLY A 205 -14.98 16.64 13.79
N LEU A 206 -13.97 16.47 14.64
CA LEU A 206 -12.80 17.34 14.63
C LEU A 206 -11.98 17.07 13.35
N LEU A 207 -11.57 18.15 12.70
CA LEU A 207 -10.81 18.10 11.46
C LEU A 207 -9.46 18.80 11.61
N PRO A 208 -8.43 18.37 10.87
CA PRO A 208 -7.20 19.12 10.73
C PRO A 208 -7.45 20.59 10.35
N PRO A 209 -6.65 21.53 10.87
CA PRO A 209 -6.74 22.95 10.54
C PRO A 209 -6.73 23.21 9.03
N ASN A 210 -7.41 24.27 8.60
CA ASN A 210 -7.53 24.72 7.20
C ASN A 210 -8.42 23.85 6.27
N LEU A 211 -9.02 22.77 6.76
CA LEU A 211 -10.01 21.99 5.99
C LEU A 211 -11.45 22.47 6.16
N SER A 212 -11.77 23.10 7.30
CA SER A 212 -13.11 23.57 7.65
C SER A 212 -13.63 24.70 6.75
N SER A 213 -12.77 25.36 5.98
CA SER A 213 -13.13 26.41 5.03
C SER A 213 -13.27 25.95 3.57
N ILE A 214 -13.01 24.66 3.29
CA ILE A 214 -12.93 24.11 1.92
C ILE A 214 -14.14 23.21 1.59
N SER A 215 -15.03 22.94 2.54
CA SER A 215 -16.24 22.16 2.28
C SER A 215 -17.27 23.01 1.52
N ASP A 216 -17.23 22.95 0.19
CA ASP A 216 -18.41 23.27 -0.63
C ASP A 216 -19.53 22.30 -0.24
N GLU A 217 -20.75 22.81 -0.03
CA GLU A 217 -21.89 21.99 0.37
C GLU A 217 -22.07 20.80 -0.60
N GLY A 218 -21.97 19.58 -0.06
CA GLY A 218 -22.18 18.34 -0.81
C GLY A 218 -20.94 17.76 -1.50
N GLN A 219 -19.75 18.35 -1.37
CA GLN A 219 -18.50 17.75 -1.85
C GLN A 219 -17.73 17.07 -0.70
N PRO A 220 -17.05 15.94 -0.97
CA PRO A 220 -16.19 15.32 0.03
C PRO A 220 -14.98 16.20 0.32
N ILE A 221 -14.56 16.18 1.58
CA ILE A 221 -13.35 16.86 2.05
C ILE A 221 -12.10 16.14 1.50
N TRP A 222 -12.14 14.81 1.52
CA TRP A 222 -11.06 13.97 1.01
C TRP A 222 -11.57 13.05 -0.10
N ASP A 223 -10.78 12.86 -1.13
CA ASP A 223 -11.08 11.82 -2.11
C ASP A 223 -10.79 10.44 -1.51
N MET A 224 -9.82 10.35 -0.58
CA MET A 224 -9.39 9.08 0.00
C MET A 224 -8.95 9.22 1.45
N ILE A 225 -9.38 8.30 2.30
CA ILE A 225 -8.84 8.08 3.64
C ILE A 225 -8.06 6.76 3.61
N ILE A 226 -6.83 6.77 4.08
CA ILE A 226 -6.02 5.57 4.28
C ILE A 226 -5.80 5.38 5.77
N CYS A 227 -6.07 4.18 6.28
CA CYS A 227 -5.70 3.79 7.64
C CYS A 227 -4.87 2.51 7.60
N SER A 228 -3.60 2.63 8.00
CA SER A 228 -2.66 1.52 7.98
C SER A 228 -2.35 1.01 9.39
N PHE A 229 -2.59 -0.28 9.62
CA PHE A 229 -2.24 -0.99 10.86
C PHE A 229 -2.84 -0.42 12.17
N ALA A 230 -3.82 0.48 12.11
CA ALA A 230 -4.30 1.17 13.31
C ALA A 230 -5.81 1.01 13.57
N LEU A 231 -6.66 0.77 12.56
CA LEU A 231 -8.12 0.75 12.78
C LEU A 231 -8.58 -0.31 13.79
N HIS A 232 -7.84 -1.41 13.93
CA HIS A 232 -8.12 -2.48 14.89
C HIS A 232 -7.90 -2.10 16.36
N LEU A 233 -7.26 -0.95 16.61
CA LEU A 233 -7.11 -0.39 17.95
C LEU A 233 -8.44 0.15 18.49
N VAL A 234 -9.40 0.45 17.60
CA VAL A 234 -10.78 0.75 17.99
C VAL A 234 -11.50 -0.56 18.27
N THR A 235 -11.44 -1.00 19.53
CA THR A 235 -11.95 -2.32 19.95
C THR A 235 -13.46 -2.32 20.20
N SER A 236 -14.03 -1.17 20.54
CA SER A 236 -15.48 -1.02 20.77
C SER A 236 -16.24 -0.88 19.45
N PRO A 237 -17.24 -1.74 19.15
CA PRO A 237 -18.05 -1.61 17.94
C PRO A 237 -18.80 -0.28 17.84
N SER A 238 -19.19 0.34 18.97
CA SER A 238 -19.91 1.62 18.95
C SER A 238 -18.98 2.79 18.62
N GLU A 239 -17.75 2.77 19.12
CA GLU A 239 -16.72 3.78 18.78
C GLU A 239 -16.31 3.63 17.32
N LEU A 240 -16.12 2.40 16.86
CA LEU A 240 -15.80 2.11 15.47
C LEU A 240 -16.93 2.56 14.52
N PHE A 241 -18.18 2.31 14.91
CA PHE A 241 -19.34 2.82 14.18
C PHE A 241 -19.34 4.34 14.12
N ALA A 242 -19.18 5.03 15.26
CA ALA A 242 -19.19 6.50 15.32
C ALA A 242 -18.10 7.10 14.42
N LEU A 243 -16.87 6.57 14.49
CA LEU A 243 -15.76 6.96 13.62
C LEU A 243 -16.12 6.77 12.14
N LEU A 244 -16.51 5.56 11.76
CA LEU A 244 -16.71 5.24 10.34
C LEU A 244 -17.90 5.99 9.76
N TYR A 245 -18.99 6.11 10.50
CA TYR A 245 -20.16 6.86 10.07
C TYR A 245 -19.79 8.33 9.83
N GLU A 246 -19.06 8.95 10.76
CA GLU A 246 -18.64 10.34 10.66
C GLU A 246 -17.67 10.59 9.48
N LEU A 247 -16.78 9.64 9.19
CA LEU A 247 -15.87 9.71 8.05
C LEU A 247 -16.57 9.48 6.71
N SER A 248 -17.66 8.70 6.68
CA SER A 248 -18.39 8.41 5.44
C SER A 248 -18.94 9.68 4.80
N GLY A 249 -19.39 10.65 5.59
CA GLY A 249 -19.84 11.94 5.10
C GLY A 249 -18.73 12.88 4.61
N LYS A 250 -17.45 12.48 4.72
CA LYS A 250 -16.30 13.36 4.42
C LYS A 250 -15.36 12.83 3.35
N ALA A 251 -15.45 11.56 2.98
CA ALA A 251 -14.58 10.99 1.97
C ALA A 251 -15.28 10.02 1.02
N LYS A 252 -14.79 9.94 -0.23
CA LYS A 252 -15.29 8.98 -1.23
C LYS A 252 -14.79 7.56 -0.94
N TRP A 253 -13.50 7.44 -0.66
CA TRP A 253 -12.82 6.15 -0.50
C TRP A 253 -12.26 5.97 0.91
N LEU A 254 -12.44 4.77 1.47
CA LEU A 254 -11.75 4.31 2.67
C LEU A 254 -10.89 3.09 2.33
N VAL A 255 -9.60 3.21 2.58
CA VAL A 255 -8.58 2.20 2.31
C VAL A 255 -8.01 1.70 3.63
N ILE A 256 -8.26 0.43 3.94
CA ILE A 256 -7.77 -0.20 5.16
C ILE A 256 -6.63 -1.15 4.82
N VAL A 257 -5.45 -0.87 5.36
CA VAL A 257 -4.26 -1.71 5.21
C VAL A 257 -3.96 -2.38 6.55
N ALA A 258 -3.98 -3.71 6.60
CA ALA A 258 -3.79 -4.46 7.85
C ALA A 258 -3.17 -5.83 7.59
N PRO A 259 -2.51 -6.45 8.59
CA PRO A 259 -1.99 -7.81 8.45
C PRO A 259 -3.09 -8.88 8.65
N HIS A 260 -4.32 -8.46 8.96
CA HIS A 260 -5.43 -9.35 9.32
C HIS A 260 -6.79 -8.75 8.91
N LYS A 261 -7.83 -9.59 8.95
CA LYS A 261 -9.20 -9.25 8.52
C LYS A 261 -9.98 -8.33 9.47
N LYS A 262 -9.45 -8.01 10.66
CA LYS A 262 -10.12 -7.13 11.64
C LYS A 262 -9.77 -5.64 11.44
N PRO A 263 -10.66 -4.70 11.78
CA PRO A 263 -12.05 -4.95 12.19
C PRO A 263 -12.95 -5.30 11.00
N GLU A 264 -14.12 -5.84 11.29
CA GLU A 264 -15.21 -6.04 10.32
C GLU A 264 -16.04 -4.75 10.23
N ILE A 265 -16.30 -4.30 9.01
CA ILE A 265 -17.06 -3.07 8.73
C ILE A 265 -18.39 -3.48 8.11
N LYS A 266 -19.50 -3.05 8.71
CA LYS A 266 -20.85 -3.32 8.22
C LYS A 266 -21.25 -2.27 7.18
N GLU A 267 -22.01 -2.69 6.17
CA GLU A 267 -22.48 -1.79 5.10
C GLU A 267 -23.37 -0.65 5.62
N THR A 268 -24.07 -0.89 6.73
CA THR A 268 -24.90 0.11 7.42
C THR A 268 -24.10 1.20 8.11
N TRP A 269 -22.77 1.13 8.12
CA TRP A 269 -21.87 2.10 8.76
C TRP A 269 -21.38 3.19 7.80
N GLY A 270 -22.06 3.35 6.67
CA GLY A 270 -21.77 4.38 5.66
C GLY A 270 -20.77 3.96 4.59
N TRP A 271 -20.34 2.69 4.58
CA TRP A 271 -19.30 2.19 3.70
C TRP A 271 -19.69 0.89 3.01
N LEU A 272 -19.73 0.88 1.68
CA LEU A 272 -19.91 -0.33 0.87
C LEU A 272 -18.56 -0.96 0.57
N ARG A 273 -18.45 -2.27 0.81
CA ARG A 273 -17.26 -3.03 0.41
C ARG A 273 -17.13 -2.99 -1.12
N TYR A 274 -15.94 -2.74 -1.63
CA TYR A 274 -15.70 -2.66 -3.07
C TYR A 274 -14.84 -3.82 -3.56
N ASP A 275 -15.22 -4.38 -4.72
CA ASP A 275 -14.43 -5.33 -5.48
C ASP A 275 -13.41 -4.55 -6.32
N ILE A 276 -12.12 -4.76 -6.02
CA ILE A 276 -11.03 -3.99 -6.62
C ILE A 276 -10.76 -4.49 -8.04
N ALA A 277 -11.00 -5.78 -8.30
CA ALA A 277 -10.77 -6.39 -9.62
C ALA A 277 -11.85 -5.98 -10.62
N SER A 278 -13.13 -6.05 -10.24
CA SER A 278 -14.23 -5.63 -11.13
C SER A 278 -14.58 -4.15 -11.04
N TRP A 279 -13.99 -3.41 -10.09
CA TRP A 279 -14.29 -2.01 -9.80
C TRP A 279 -15.80 -1.76 -9.62
N SER A 280 -16.42 -2.56 -8.74
CA SER A 280 -17.86 -2.49 -8.47
C SER A 280 -18.16 -2.78 -6.99
N PRO A 281 -19.34 -2.38 -6.47
CA PRO A 281 -19.76 -2.81 -5.13
C PRO A 281 -19.70 -4.33 -5.00
N ALA A 282 -19.13 -4.82 -3.90
CA ALA A 282 -19.09 -6.24 -3.60
C ALA A 282 -20.50 -6.70 -3.22
N GLY A 283 -21.17 -7.42 -4.11
CA GLY A 283 -22.52 -7.93 -3.82
C GLY A 283 -22.53 -8.91 -2.63
N GLU A 284 -23.68 -9.01 -1.95
CA GLU A 284 -23.87 -9.88 -0.76
C GLU A 284 -23.35 -11.31 -0.97
N GLY A 285 -23.56 -11.87 -2.16
CA GLY A 285 -23.09 -13.22 -2.51
C GLY A 285 -21.56 -13.39 -2.43
N LYS A 286 -20.77 -12.37 -2.78
CA LYS A 286 -19.29 -12.43 -2.69
C LYS A 286 -18.80 -12.24 -1.26
N LEU A 287 -19.51 -11.48 -0.43
CA LEU A 287 -19.16 -11.24 0.97
C LEU A 287 -19.29 -12.50 1.83
N TYR A 288 -20.34 -13.31 1.58
CA TYR A 288 -20.65 -14.51 2.36
C TYR A 288 -20.18 -15.82 1.73
N ALA A 289 -19.74 -15.83 0.46
CA ALA A 289 -19.22 -17.03 -0.21
C ALA A 289 -17.84 -17.51 0.32
N GLY A 290 -17.16 -16.71 1.14
CA GLY A 290 -15.86 -17.07 1.75
C GLY A 290 -15.92 -18.08 2.91
N GLY A 291 -17.10 -18.61 3.24
CA GLY A 291 -17.32 -19.52 4.36
C GLY A 291 -16.85 -20.96 4.13
N LYS A 292 -15.54 -21.17 3.87
CA LYS A 292 -14.79 -22.43 4.07
C LYS A 292 -13.30 -22.37 3.66
N GLY A 293 -12.71 -21.18 3.50
CA GLY A 293 -11.25 -21.05 3.37
C GLY A 293 -10.60 -21.02 4.75
N ASN A 294 -9.40 -21.60 4.88
CA ASN A 294 -8.64 -21.55 6.12
C ASN A 294 -8.37 -20.08 6.49
N GLU A 295 -8.36 -19.71 7.77
CA GLU A 295 -8.00 -18.35 8.19
C GLU A 295 -6.58 -17.93 7.73
N ASP A 296 -5.78 -18.92 7.34
CA ASP A 296 -4.41 -18.83 6.81
C ASP A 296 -4.30 -18.77 5.28
N ASP A 297 -5.40 -18.71 4.53
CA ASP A 297 -5.32 -18.56 3.07
C ASP A 297 -4.84 -17.13 2.75
N ASP A 298 -3.52 -17.00 2.55
CA ASP A 298 -2.81 -15.84 2.00
C ASP A 298 -3.11 -15.62 0.49
N GLU A 299 -4.17 -16.25 -0.03
CA GLU A 299 -4.56 -16.14 -1.42
C GLU A 299 -5.25 -14.80 -1.69
N GLU A 300 -4.68 -14.05 -2.62
CA GLU A 300 -5.25 -12.81 -3.14
C GLU A 300 -6.65 -13.06 -3.71
N THR A 301 -7.61 -12.23 -3.30
CA THR A 301 -8.99 -12.30 -3.79
C THR A 301 -9.33 -11.03 -4.55
N GLU A 302 -10.41 -11.05 -5.33
CA GLU A 302 -10.92 -9.86 -6.02
C GLU A 302 -11.30 -8.72 -5.03
N LEU A 303 -11.57 -9.07 -3.77
CA LEU A 303 -11.95 -8.15 -2.69
C LEU A 303 -10.75 -7.59 -1.92
N GLU A 304 -9.58 -8.24 -1.99
CA GLU A 304 -8.40 -7.92 -1.15
C GLU A 304 -7.11 -8.05 -1.95
N ILE A 305 -6.31 -6.98 -1.99
CA ILE A 305 -4.93 -7.07 -2.47
C ILE A 305 -4.08 -7.62 -1.32
N ILE A 306 -3.38 -8.74 -1.55
CA ILE A 306 -2.53 -9.39 -0.53
C ILE A 306 -1.08 -9.43 -1.02
N ARG A 307 -0.17 -8.79 -0.27
CA ARG A 307 1.27 -8.77 -0.57
C ARG A 307 2.07 -8.83 0.73
N ASP A 308 3.03 -9.74 0.82
CA ASP A 308 3.92 -9.89 1.99
C ASP A 308 3.17 -9.91 3.34
N LYS A 309 2.08 -10.69 3.44
CA LYS A 309 1.20 -10.78 4.62
C LYS A 309 0.46 -9.48 4.99
N VAL A 310 0.47 -8.49 4.11
CA VAL A 310 -0.31 -7.26 4.22
C VAL A 310 -1.52 -7.37 3.31
N LYS A 311 -2.69 -7.02 3.83
CA LYS A 311 -3.97 -7.04 3.13
C LYS A 311 -4.49 -5.61 3.00
N LEU A 312 -4.94 -5.23 1.80
CA LEU A 312 -5.62 -3.97 1.55
C LEU A 312 -7.08 -4.22 1.20
N ARG A 313 -7.96 -3.50 1.88
CA ARG A 313 -9.41 -3.57 1.73
C ARG A 313 -9.93 -2.18 1.35
N LEU A 314 -10.68 -2.13 0.26
CA LEU A 314 -11.30 -0.92 -0.27
C LEU A 314 -12.80 -0.86 0.09
N TYR A 315 -13.24 0.33 0.43
CA TYR A 315 -14.63 0.67 0.70
C TYR A 315 -14.98 2.00 0.06
N ARG A 316 -16.21 2.12 -0.46
CA ARG A 316 -16.77 3.35 -1.01
C ARG A 316 -17.82 3.91 -0.05
N SER A 317 -17.81 5.23 0.14
CA SER A 317 -18.82 5.89 0.97
C SER A 317 -20.21 5.83 0.32
N ASN A 318 -21.24 5.69 1.15
CA ASN A 318 -22.64 5.77 0.71
C ASN A 318 -23.10 7.21 0.44
N ALA A 319 -22.30 8.21 0.84
CA ALA A 319 -22.61 9.61 0.63
C ALA A 319 -22.22 10.14 -0.76
N PHE A 320 -21.38 9.42 -1.53
CA PHE A 320 -20.78 9.90 -2.79
C PHE A 320 -20.69 8.85 -3.93
#